data_AF-B7Z9L2-F1
#
_entry.id   AF-B7Z9L2-F1
#
_cell.length_a   1.000
_cell.length_b   1.000
_cell.length_c   1.000
_cell.angle_alpha   90.00
_cell.angle_beta   90.00
_cell.angle_gamma   90.00
#
_symmetry.space_group_name_H-M   'P 1'
#
loop_
_entity.id
_entity.type
_entity.pdbx_description
1 polymer ?
#
loop_
_entity_poly.entity_id
_entity_poly.type
_entity_poly.pdbx_seq_one_letter_code
_entity_poly.pdbx_strand_id
1 'polypeptide(L)'
;MELSGEMVRKCDPHIGLLHRGTEKLIEYKTYLQALPYFDRLDYVSMMCNEQAYSLAVEKLLNIRPPPRAQWIRVLFGEITRLLNHIMAVTTHALDLGAMTPFFWLFEEREKMFEFYERVSGARMHAAYIRPGGVHQDLPLGLMDDIYQFSKNFSLRLDELEELLTNNRIWRNRTIDIGVVTAEEALNYGFSGVMLRGSGIQWDLRKTQPYDVYDQVEFDVPVGSRGDCYDR
;
A
#
# COMPACT_ATOMS: atom_id res chain seq x y z
N MET A 1 -6.29 22.54 -16.40
CA MET A 1 -7.46 22.89 -15.56
C MET A 1 -8.08 24.14 -16.13
N GLU A 2 -9.40 24.15 -16.27
CA GLU A 2 -10.16 25.36 -16.61
C GLU A 2 -10.74 25.94 -15.32
N LEU A 3 -10.36 27.18 -15.02
CA LEU A 3 -10.70 27.86 -13.76
C LEU A 3 -11.68 29.00 -14.01
N SER A 4 -12.58 29.21 -13.07
CA SER A 4 -13.47 30.38 -13.00
C SER A 4 -13.20 31.07 -11.67
N GLY A 5 -12.27 32.04 -11.68
CA GLY A 5 -11.72 32.60 -10.45
C GLY A 5 -10.95 31.54 -9.67
N GLU A 6 -11.40 31.25 -8.44
CA GLU A 6 -10.83 30.21 -7.56
C GLU A 6 -11.50 28.83 -7.73
N MET A 7 -12.62 28.76 -8.46
CA MET A 7 -13.38 27.52 -8.63
C MET A 7 -12.90 26.72 -9.85
N VAL A 8 -12.67 25.41 -9.66
CA VAL A 8 -12.30 24.49 -10.75
C VAL A 8 -13.56 24.07 -11.51
N ARG A 9 -13.65 24.40 -12.81
CA ARG A 9 -14.77 23.98 -13.68
C ARG A 9 -14.52 22.64 -14.34
N LYS A 10 -13.29 22.44 -14.82
CA LYS A 10 -12.90 21.22 -15.53
C LYS A 10 -11.44 20.89 -15.24
N CYS A 11 -11.17 19.61 -14.95
CA CYS A 11 -9.83 19.09 -14.78
C CYS A 11 -9.61 17.94 -15.78
N ASP A 12 -8.74 18.17 -16.76
CA ASP A 12 -8.29 17.14 -17.69
C ASP A 12 -6.84 16.75 -17.33
N PRO A 13 -6.63 15.63 -16.61
CA PRO A 13 -5.30 15.17 -16.26
C PRO A 13 -4.64 14.47 -17.46
N HIS A 14 -3.62 15.10 -18.04
CA HIS A 14 -2.79 14.47 -19.06
C HIS A 14 -1.77 13.52 -18.41
N ILE A 15 -2.06 12.22 -18.43
CA ILE A 15 -1.18 11.15 -17.94
C ILE A 15 -0.32 10.56 -19.08
N GLY A 16 0.63 9.70 -18.75
CA GLY A 16 1.46 8.97 -19.71
C GLY A 16 2.91 9.45 -19.85
N LEU A 17 3.31 10.51 -19.12
CA LEU A 17 4.70 10.98 -19.07
C LEU A 17 5.69 9.92 -18.56
N LEU A 18 5.20 8.99 -17.73
CA LEU A 18 5.97 7.84 -17.23
C LEU A 18 5.56 6.51 -17.90
N HIS A 19 4.83 6.55 -19.01
CA HIS A 19 4.48 5.33 -19.74
C HIS A 19 5.73 4.75 -20.41
N ARG A 20 6.08 3.51 -20.05
CA ARG A 20 7.28 2.83 -20.52
C ARG A 20 6.98 1.59 -21.40
N GLY A 21 5.72 1.35 -21.76
CA GLY A 21 5.32 0.15 -22.50
C GLY A 21 5.65 -1.14 -21.76
N THR A 22 5.49 -1.17 -20.44
CA THR A 22 5.86 -2.31 -19.58
C THR A 22 5.16 -3.60 -19.98
N GLU A 23 3.86 -3.54 -20.30
CA GLU A 23 3.09 -4.70 -20.77
C GLU A 23 3.68 -5.33 -22.05
N LYS A 24 4.11 -4.50 -23.01
CA LYS A 24 4.73 -4.98 -24.25
C LYS A 24 6.10 -5.61 -24.01
N LEU A 25 6.85 -5.10 -23.03
CA LEU A 25 8.14 -5.70 -22.65
C LEU A 25 7.97 -7.05 -21.94
N ILE A 26 6.85 -7.25 -21.26
CA ILE A 26 6.52 -8.52 -20.59
C ILE A 26 6.23 -9.61 -21.62
N GLU A 27 5.58 -9.31 -22.75
CA GLU A 27 5.28 -10.30 -23.81
C GLU A 27 6.54 -10.98 -24.38
N TYR A 28 7.67 -10.28 -24.43
CA TYR A 28 8.94 -10.81 -24.93
C TYR A 28 9.79 -11.50 -23.86
N LYS A 29 9.27 -11.68 -22.64
CA LYS A 29 10.02 -12.20 -21.49
C LYS A 29 9.33 -13.40 -20.86
N THR A 30 10.11 -14.25 -20.21
CA THR A 30 9.56 -15.38 -19.44
C THR A 30 8.93 -14.90 -18.14
N TYR A 31 8.08 -15.72 -17.51
CA TYR A 31 7.38 -15.36 -16.26
C TYR A 31 8.32 -14.87 -15.14
N LEU A 32 9.49 -15.49 -14.98
CA LEU A 32 10.47 -15.09 -13.98
C LEU A 32 11.19 -13.79 -14.36
N GLN A 33 11.48 -13.58 -15.64
CA GLN A 33 12.08 -12.33 -16.13
C GLN A 33 11.10 -11.17 -16.13
N ALA A 34 9.79 -11.44 -16.17
CA ALA A 34 8.73 -10.45 -16.09
C ALA A 34 8.47 -9.97 -14.65
N LEU A 35 8.78 -10.79 -13.63
CA LEU A 35 8.53 -10.46 -12.23
C LEU A 35 9.05 -9.06 -11.80
N PRO A 36 10.29 -8.64 -12.11
CA PRO A 36 10.80 -7.34 -11.66
C PRO A 36 10.14 -6.12 -12.30
N TYR A 37 9.28 -6.31 -13.32
CA TYR A 37 8.46 -5.21 -13.83
C TYR A 37 7.36 -4.83 -12.85
N PHE A 38 6.80 -5.79 -12.11
CA PHE A 38 5.72 -5.55 -11.15
C PHE A 38 6.19 -4.76 -9.94
N ASP A 39 7.44 -4.95 -9.50
CA ASP A 39 8.09 -4.13 -8.47
C ASP A 39 8.20 -2.65 -8.80
N ARG A 40 8.12 -2.32 -10.09
CA ARG A 40 8.37 -0.98 -10.62
C ARG A 40 7.09 -0.28 -11.07
N LEU A 41 5.93 -0.94 -10.99
CA LEU A 41 4.64 -0.34 -11.29
C LEU A 41 4.22 0.58 -10.14
N ASP A 42 3.85 0.01 -9.00
CA ASP A 42 3.79 0.74 -7.74
C ASP A 42 5.12 0.53 -7.00
N TYR A 43 6.00 1.53 -7.10
CA TYR A 43 7.33 1.52 -6.51
C TYR A 43 7.34 1.76 -4.98
N VAL A 44 6.17 1.95 -4.36
CA VAL A 44 6.02 2.06 -2.91
C VAL A 44 5.55 0.72 -2.33
N SER A 45 4.74 -0.04 -3.07
CA SER A 45 4.22 -1.35 -2.65
C SER A 45 4.77 -2.55 -3.43
N MET A 46 6.10 -2.71 -3.42
CA MET A 46 6.83 -3.69 -4.23
C MET A 46 6.33 -5.13 -4.03
N MET A 47 6.40 -5.65 -2.79
CA MET A 47 6.04 -7.04 -2.48
C MET A 47 4.57 -7.36 -2.75
N CYS A 48 3.66 -6.40 -2.57
CA CYS A 48 2.24 -6.59 -2.88
C CYS A 48 2.02 -6.83 -4.38
N ASN A 49 2.77 -6.14 -5.24
CA ASN A 49 2.69 -6.33 -6.69
C ASN A 49 3.29 -7.68 -7.10
N GLU A 50 4.43 -8.06 -6.51
CA GLU A 50 5.02 -9.39 -6.70
C GLU A 50 4.05 -10.49 -6.26
N GLN A 51 3.36 -10.29 -5.14
CA GLN A 51 2.38 -11.23 -4.60
C GLN A 51 1.18 -11.37 -5.54
N ALA A 52 0.61 -10.26 -6.02
CA ALA A 52 -0.50 -10.28 -6.97
C ALA A 52 -0.13 -11.03 -8.26
N TYR A 53 1.06 -10.77 -8.80
CA TYR A 53 1.56 -11.47 -9.98
C TYR A 53 1.82 -12.96 -9.70
N SER A 54 2.46 -13.28 -8.57
CA SER A 54 2.76 -14.66 -8.18
C SER A 54 1.49 -15.48 -7.98
N LEU A 55 0.47 -14.91 -7.33
CA LEU A 55 -0.85 -15.55 -7.16
C LEU A 55 -1.55 -15.78 -8.49
N ALA A 56 -1.43 -14.85 -9.45
CA ALA A 56 -1.99 -15.04 -10.79
C ALA A 56 -1.32 -16.21 -11.53
N VAL A 57 0.02 -16.29 -11.48
CA VAL A 57 0.78 -17.39 -12.10
C VAL A 57 0.52 -18.72 -11.38
N GLU A 58 0.45 -18.73 -10.05
CA GLU A 58 0.15 -19.92 -9.25
C GLU A 58 -1.25 -20.46 -9.52
N LYS A 59 -2.23 -19.56 -9.70
CA LYS A 59 -3.60 -19.93 -10.09
C LYS A 59 -3.64 -20.54 -11.49
N LEU A 60 -2.86 -20.03 -12.45
CA LEU A 60 -2.75 -20.61 -13.79
C LEU A 60 -2.06 -21.98 -13.79
N LEU A 61 -1.04 -22.15 -12.93
CA LEU A 61 -0.30 -23.40 -12.79
C LEU A 61 -1.00 -24.42 -11.87
N ASN A 62 -2.09 -24.06 -11.21
CA ASN A 62 -2.79 -24.87 -10.21
C ASN A 62 -1.87 -25.43 -9.11
N ILE A 63 -0.87 -24.66 -8.70
CA ILE A 63 0.04 -25.01 -7.60
C ILE A 63 -0.32 -24.25 -6.33
N ARG A 64 -0.05 -24.86 -5.17
CA ARG A 64 -0.19 -24.20 -3.87
C ARG A 64 1.19 -23.98 -3.26
N PRO A 65 1.54 -22.75 -2.84
CA PRO A 65 2.79 -22.48 -2.16
C PRO A 65 2.81 -23.20 -0.79
N PRO A 66 4.00 -23.50 -0.24
CA PRO A 66 4.11 -24.13 1.07
C PRO A 66 3.58 -23.19 2.17
N PRO A 67 3.03 -23.72 3.29
CA PRO A 67 2.41 -22.90 4.33
C PRO A 67 3.34 -21.81 4.89
N ARG A 68 4.62 -22.13 5.09
CA ARG A 68 5.62 -21.16 5.57
C ARG A 68 5.77 -19.96 4.62
N ALA A 69 5.74 -20.19 3.31
CA ALA A 69 5.82 -19.10 2.33
C ALA A 69 4.59 -18.20 2.36
N GLN A 70 3.39 -18.76 2.60
CA GLN A 70 2.16 -17.97 2.73
C GLN A 70 2.23 -17.02 3.94
N TRP A 71 2.69 -17.51 5.09
CA TRP A 71 2.89 -16.66 6.28
C TRP A 71 3.92 -15.56 6.06
N ILE A 72 5.04 -15.87 5.41
CA ILE A 72 6.06 -14.86 5.08
C ILE A 72 5.49 -13.79 4.13
N ARG A 73 4.72 -14.21 3.11
CA ARG A 73 4.06 -13.28 2.17
C ARG A 73 3.08 -12.36 2.89
N VAL A 74 2.24 -12.88 3.78
CA VAL A 74 1.29 -12.05 4.54
C VAL A 74 2.04 -11.08 5.47
N LEU A 75 3.10 -11.53 6.15
CA LEU A 75 3.93 -10.67 7.00
C LEU A 75 4.53 -9.50 6.20
N PHE A 76 5.20 -9.78 5.09
CA PHE A 76 5.78 -8.73 4.24
C PHE A 76 4.72 -7.90 3.50
N GLY A 77 3.56 -8.48 3.19
CA GLY A 77 2.43 -7.74 2.62
C GLY A 77 1.93 -6.67 3.58
N GLU A 78 1.83 -6.98 4.88
CA GLU A 78 1.43 -5.99 5.88
C GLU A 78 2.53 -4.98 6.20
N ILE A 79 3.82 -5.37 6.22
CA ILE A 79 4.93 -4.39 6.29
C ILE A 79 4.89 -3.45 5.07
N THR A 80 4.64 -3.98 3.86
CA THR A 80 4.48 -3.17 2.64
C THR A 80 3.28 -2.22 2.76
N ARG A 81 2.18 -2.67 3.37
CA ARG A 81 1.01 -1.84 3.63
C ARG A 81 1.37 -0.67 4.55
N LEU A 82 2.13 -0.92 5.63
CA LEU A 82 2.62 0.14 6.52
C LEU A 82 3.50 1.14 5.76
N LEU A 83 4.46 0.65 4.96
CA LEU A 83 5.30 1.47 4.10
C LEU A 83 4.49 2.37 3.15
N ASN A 84 3.43 1.84 2.56
CA ASN A 84 2.58 2.57 1.63
C ASN A 84 1.71 3.61 2.33
N HIS A 85 1.06 3.25 3.45
CA HIS A 85 0.26 4.21 4.20
C HIS A 85 1.09 5.33 4.82
N ILE A 86 2.30 5.03 5.33
CA ILE A 86 3.23 6.07 5.78
C ILE A 86 3.55 7.04 4.64
N MET A 87 3.91 6.52 3.46
CA MET A 87 4.19 7.38 2.31
C MET A 87 2.97 8.23 1.95
N ALA A 88 1.79 7.62 1.81
CA ALA A 88 0.57 8.31 1.43
C ALA A 88 0.18 9.43 2.41
N VAL A 89 0.19 9.15 3.71
CA VAL A 89 -0.20 10.14 4.74
C VAL A 89 0.85 11.25 4.85
N THR A 90 2.14 10.90 4.86
CA THR A 90 3.21 11.90 5.03
C THR A 90 3.38 12.81 3.82
N THR A 91 3.26 12.29 2.60
CA THR A 91 3.31 13.13 1.41
C THR A 91 2.06 13.99 1.28
N HIS A 92 0.88 13.45 1.62
CA HIS A 92 -0.34 14.25 1.69
C HIS A 92 -0.21 15.38 2.71
N ALA A 93 0.36 15.10 3.88
CA ALA A 93 0.64 16.09 4.90
C ALA A 93 1.65 17.15 4.41
N LEU A 94 2.70 16.73 3.71
CA LEU A 94 3.70 17.61 3.14
C LEU A 94 3.10 18.54 2.08
N ASP A 95 2.27 18.02 1.19
CA ASP A 95 1.59 18.79 0.13
C ASP A 95 0.61 19.83 0.72
N LEU A 96 0.04 19.56 1.90
CA LEU A 96 -0.79 20.50 2.64
C LEU A 96 0.00 21.49 3.50
N GLY A 97 1.31 21.28 3.67
CA GLY A 97 2.26 22.18 4.34
C GLY A 97 2.82 21.68 5.68
N ALA A 98 2.42 20.50 6.16
CA ALA A 98 2.94 19.90 7.39
C ALA A 98 4.22 19.11 7.11
N MET A 99 5.39 19.73 7.29
CA MET A 99 6.69 19.12 6.97
C MET A 99 7.21 18.16 8.04
N THR A 100 6.92 18.40 9.32
CA THR A 100 7.45 17.61 10.45
C THR A 100 7.11 16.11 10.41
N PRO A 101 5.85 15.69 10.20
CA PRO A 101 5.49 14.26 10.24
C PRO A 101 6.20 13.43 9.15
N PHE A 102 6.56 14.07 8.03
CA PHE A 102 7.31 13.44 6.96
C PHE A 102 8.67 12.92 7.46
N PHE A 103 9.44 13.75 8.17
CA PHE A 103 10.76 13.35 8.65
C PHE A 103 10.69 12.28 9.75
N TRP A 104 9.70 12.36 10.63
CA TRP A 104 9.54 11.38 11.73
C TRP A 104 9.24 9.98 11.20
N LEU A 105 8.27 9.87 10.30
CA LEU A 105 7.88 8.56 9.77
C LEU A 105 8.82 8.03 8.70
N PHE A 106 9.62 8.89 8.05
CA PHE A 106 10.67 8.41 7.15
C PHE A 106 11.81 7.71 7.88
N GLU A 107 12.05 8.05 9.15
CA GLU A 107 12.96 7.27 10.01
C GLU A 107 12.44 5.84 10.21
N GLU A 108 11.15 5.68 10.52
CA GLU A 108 10.52 4.36 10.68
C GLU A 108 10.47 3.60 9.34
N ARG A 109 10.27 4.32 8.22
CA ARG A 109 10.36 3.77 6.87
C ARG A 109 11.75 3.24 6.55
N GLU A 110 12.79 3.90 7.02
CA GLU A 110 14.18 3.45 6.85
C GLU A 110 14.44 2.13 7.59
N LYS A 111 13.94 1.99 8.82
CA LYS A 111 14.03 0.74 9.59
C LYS A 111 13.34 -0.42 8.88
N MET A 112 12.19 -0.17 8.25
CA MET A 112 11.52 -1.18 7.42
C MET A 112 12.32 -1.53 6.15
N PHE A 113 13.03 -0.58 5.55
CA PHE A 113 13.93 -0.89 4.43
C PHE A 113 15.12 -1.75 4.83
N GLU A 114 15.60 -1.65 6.07
CA GLU A 114 16.62 -2.58 6.61
C GLU A 114 16.09 -4.02 6.63
N PHE A 115 14.81 -4.23 6.96
CA PHE A 115 14.20 -5.56 6.88
C PHE A 115 14.15 -6.09 5.45
N TYR A 116 13.89 -5.23 4.47
CA TYR A 116 13.88 -5.60 3.05
C TYR A 116 15.28 -5.97 2.56
N GLU A 117 16.28 -5.18 2.98
CA GLU A 117 17.68 -5.42 2.67
C GLU A 117 18.15 -6.75 3.25
N ARG A 118 17.80 -7.05 4.51
CA ARG A 118 18.20 -8.30 5.15
C ARG A 118 17.58 -9.55 4.52
N VAL A 119 16.36 -9.43 3.98
CA VAL A 119 15.65 -10.57 3.35
C VAL A 119 16.00 -10.76 1.88
N SER A 120 16.20 -9.67 1.14
CA SER A 120 16.34 -9.72 -0.32
C SER A 120 17.71 -9.27 -0.83
N GLY A 121 18.50 -8.58 -0.01
CA GLY A 121 19.72 -7.88 -0.42
C GLY A 121 19.47 -6.53 -1.09
N ALA A 122 18.21 -6.15 -1.33
CA ALA A 122 17.83 -4.87 -1.91
C ALA A 122 16.89 -4.10 -0.99
N ARG A 123 17.04 -2.77 -0.97
CA ARG A 123 16.23 -1.91 -0.10
C ARG A 123 14.81 -1.65 -0.61
N MET A 124 14.60 -1.65 -1.93
CA MET A 124 13.28 -1.41 -2.53
C MET A 124 12.84 -2.55 -3.45
N HIS A 125 13.52 -2.72 -4.59
CA HIS A 125 13.17 -3.76 -5.57
C HIS A 125 13.75 -5.11 -5.16
N ALA A 126 12.96 -5.90 -4.45
CA ALA A 126 13.41 -7.12 -3.77
C ALA A 126 13.41 -8.37 -4.68
N ALA A 127 12.51 -8.48 -5.66
CA ALA A 127 12.28 -9.69 -6.45
C ALA A 127 12.17 -10.97 -5.58
N TYR A 128 11.53 -10.84 -4.41
CA TYR A 128 11.61 -11.81 -3.33
C TYR A 128 10.45 -12.81 -3.37
N ILE A 129 9.22 -12.32 -3.55
CA ILE A 129 8.05 -13.16 -3.77
C ILE A 129 8.06 -13.60 -5.22
N ARG A 130 8.09 -14.91 -5.44
CA ARG A 130 8.14 -15.52 -6.77
C ARG A 130 6.98 -16.48 -6.97
N PRO A 131 6.58 -16.74 -8.23
CA PRO A 131 5.63 -17.82 -8.51
C PRO A 131 6.16 -19.15 -7.92
N GLY A 132 5.41 -19.73 -6.99
CA GLY A 132 5.76 -20.95 -6.24
C GLY A 132 6.12 -20.72 -4.76
N GLY A 133 6.23 -19.47 -4.29
CA GLY A 133 6.45 -19.16 -2.88
C GLY A 133 7.33 -17.93 -2.65
N VAL A 134 8.41 -18.10 -1.90
CA VAL A 134 9.43 -17.08 -1.61
C VAL A 134 10.79 -17.55 -2.11
N HIS A 135 11.67 -16.62 -2.49
CA HIS A 135 12.97 -16.98 -3.06
C HIS A 135 13.93 -17.59 -2.04
N GLN A 136 14.01 -17.01 -0.84
CA GLN A 136 14.88 -17.41 0.25
C GLN A 136 14.12 -17.35 1.58
N ASP A 137 14.54 -18.13 2.58
CA ASP A 137 13.93 -18.05 3.91
C ASP A 137 14.46 -16.82 4.68
N LEU A 138 13.79 -16.48 5.78
CA LEU A 138 14.18 -15.38 6.65
C LEU A 138 15.54 -15.66 7.30
N PRO A 139 16.43 -14.65 7.40
CA PRO A 139 17.64 -14.78 8.19
C PRO A 139 17.31 -14.91 9.69
N LEU A 140 18.18 -15.60 10.43
CA LEU A 140 18.02 -15.77 11.87
C LEU A 140 18.04 -14.40 12.59
N GLY A 141 17.15 -14.24 13.57
CA GLY A 141 17.01 -13.01 14.38
C GLY A 141 16.11 -11.92 13.79
N LEU A 142 15.71 -12.00 12.51
CA LEU A 142 14.88 -10.95 11.90
C LEU A 142 13.49 -10.81 12.56
N MET A 143 12.91 -11.92 13.02
CA MET A 143 11.60 -11.89 13.66
C MET A 143 11.62 -11.12 14.99
N ASP A 144 12.72 -11.21 15.74
CA ASP A 144 12.89 -10.48 17.00
C ASP A 144 12.97 -8.96 16.73
N ASP A 145 13.66 -8.57 15.66
CA ASP A 145 13.81 -7.17 15.26
C ASP A 145 12.48 -6.58 14.76
N ILE A 146 11.71 -7.33 13.96
CA ILE A 146 10.35 -6.94 13.53
C ILE A 146 9.44 -6.78 14.74
N TYR A 147 9.56 -7.67 15.74
CA TYR A 147 8.79 -7.57 16.97
C TYR A 147 9.15 -6.32 17.78
N GLN A 148 10.44 -5.99 17.93
CA GLN A 148 10.86 -4.75 18.59
C GLN A 148 10.37 -3.50 17.84
N PHE A 149 10.42 -3.52 16.51
CA PHE A 149 9.85 -2.44 15.69
C PHE A 149 8.35 -2.26 15.95
N SER A 150 7.58 -3.36 15.93
CA SER A 150 6.13 -3.29 16.14
C SER A 150 5.72 -2.68 17.48
N LYS A 151 6.50 -2.89 18.54
CA LYS A 151 6.27 -2.28 19.86
C LYS A 151 6.43 -0.77 19.84
N ASN A 152 7.49 -0.29 19.21
CA ASN A 152 7.82 1.12 19.18
C ASN A 152 6.97 1.88 18.16
N PHE A 153 6.56 1.21 17.09
CA PHE A 153 5.81 1.82 15.99
C PHE A 153 4.43 2.33 16.42
N SER A 154 3.77 1.66 17.38
CA SER A 154 2.49 2.13 17.93
C SER A 154 2.61 3.52 18.53
N LEU A 155 3.66 3.79 19.31
CA LEU A 155 3.89 5.10 19.91
C LEU A 155 4.11 6.18 18.86
N ARG A 156 4.80 5.85 17.76
CA ARG A 156 5.02 6.79 16.64
C ARG A 156 3.73 7.14 15.90
N LEU A 157 2.79 6.20 15.83
CA LEU A 157 1.46 6.46 15.26
C LEU A 157 0.65 7.39 16.16
N ASP A 158 0.71 7.21 17.49
CA ASP A 158 0.03 8.10 18.43
C ASP A 158 0.56 9.54 18.33
N GLU A 159 1.89 9.71 18.24
CA GLU A 159 2.53 11.02 18.03
C GLU A 159 2.09 11.69 16.71
N LEU A 160 1.91 10.90 15.65
CA LEU A 160 1.39 11.39 14.36
C LEU A 160 -0.07 11.84 14.49
N GLU A 161 -0.89 11.01 15.14
CA GLU A 161 -2.32 11.26 15.33
C GLU A 161 -2.55 12.54 16.16
N GLU A 162 -1.75 12.73 17.22
CA GLU A 162 -1.80 13.93 18.06
C GLU A 162 -1.55 15.21 17.24
N LEU A 163 -0.61 15.16 16.28
CA LEU A 163 -0.23 16.32 15.47
C LEU A 163 -1.25 16.62 14.36
N LEU A 164 -1.83 15.60 13.72
CA LEU A 164 -2.68 15.76 12.53
C LEU A 164 -4.18 15.68 12.84
N THR A 165 -4.63 14.64 13.54
CA THR A 165 -6.05 14.26 13.60
C THR A 165 -6.93 15.31 14.25
N ASN A 166 -6.45 15.90 15.35
CA ASN A 166 -7.17 16.93 16.10
C ASN A 166 -6.81 18.35 15.68
N ASN A 167 -5.90 18.51 14.72
CA ASN A 167 -5.45 19.84 14.30
C ASN A 167 -6.55 20.54 13.49
N ARG A 168 -6.94 21.74 13.94
CA ARG A 168 -7.95 22.57 13.27
C ARG A 168 -7.59 22.89 11.82
N ILE A 169 -6.31 23.13 11.52
CA ILE A 169 -5.87 23.45 10.16
C ILE A 169 -6.04 22.22 9.26
N TRP A 170 -5.66 21.04 9.76
CA TRP A 170 -5.83 19.78 9.04
C TRP A 170 -7.29 19.49 8.74
N ARG A 171 -8.15 19.56 9.76
CA ARG A 171 -9.59 19.32 9.64
C ARG A 171 -10.25 20.28 8.65
N ASN A 172 -9.93 21.57 8.71
CA ASN A 172 -10.45 22.56 7.77
C ASN A 172 -10.02 22.31 6.30
N ARG A 173 -8.94 21.56 6.08
CA ARG A 173 -8.37 21.27 4.75
C ARG A 173 -8.72 19.89 4.21
N THR A 174 -9.40 19.05 5.00
CA THR A 174 -9.70 17.66 4.63
C THR A 174 -11.18 17.33 4.78
N ILE A 175 -11.86 17.90 5.77
CA ILE A 175 -13.30 17.73 5.96
C ILE A 175 -14.06 18.42 4.83
N ASP A 176 -15.08 17.74 4.29
CA ASP A 176 -15.92 18.20 3.18
C ASP A 176 -15.17 18.43 1.85
N ILE A 177 -13.94 17.93 1.72
CA ILE A 177 -13.18 17.98 0.46
C ILE A 177 -13.19 16.61 -0.22
N GLY A 178 -13.49 16.61 -1.53
CA GLY A 178 -13.47 15.40 -2.35
C GLY A 178 -14.48 14.36 -1.88
N VAL A 179 -15.69 14.80 -1.53
CA VAL A 179 -16.80 13.94 -1.12
C VAL A 179 -17.19 13.06 -2.30
N VAL A 180 -17.22 11.74 -2.08
CA VAL A 180 -17.65 10.75 -3.07
C VAL A 180 -18.79 9.94 -2.48
N THR A 181 -19.90 9.82 -3.21
CA THR A 181 -21.01 8.97 -2.79
C THR A 181 -20.72 7.49 -3.07
N ALA A 182 -21.34 6.58 -2.32
CA ALA A 182 -21.18 5.14 -2.52
C ALA A 182 -21.54 4.69 -3.95
N GLU A 183 -22.59 5.28 -4.54
CA GLU A 183 -23.02 4.97 -5.91
C GLU A 183 -22.01 5.44 -6.96
N GLU A 184 -21.49 6.66 -6.83
CA GLU A 184 -20.44 7.18 -7.72
C GLU A 184 -19.16 6.34 -7.62
N ALA A 185 -18.76 5.97 -6.40
CA ALA A 185 -17.56 5.18 -6.16
C ALA A 185 -17.64 3.81 -6.88
N LEU A 186 -18.81 3.17 -6.87
CA LEU A 186 -19.05 1.93 -7.59
C LEU A 186 -19.08 2.13 -9.11
N ASN A 187 -19.81 3.15 -9.58
CA ASN A 187 -19.94 3.43 -11.01
C ASN A 187 -18.60 3.81 -11.66
N TYR A 188 -17.73 4.49 -10.92
CA TYR A 188 -16.41 4.91 -11.41
C TYR A 188 -15.34 3.83 -11.24
N GLY A 189 -15.70 2.68 -10.64
CA GLY A 189 -14.77 1.56 -10.45
C GLY A 189 -13.70 1.83 -9.40
N PHE A 190 -13.98 2.63 -8.37
CA PHE A 190 -13.05 2.84 -7.26
C PHE A 190 -12.85 1.56 -6.45
N SER A 191 -11.72 1.47 -5.75
CA SER A 191 -11.38 0.32 -4.92
C SER A 191 -10.61 0.73 -3.66
N GLY A 192 -10.50 -0.20 -2.70
CA GLY A 192 -9.70 -0.01 -1.48
C GLY A 192 -10.23 1.10 -0.57
N VAL A 193 -9.35 2.01 -0.16
CA VAL A 193 -9.65 3.09 0.79
C VAL A 193 -10.76 4.02 0.28
N MET A 194 -10.82 4.28 -1.04
CA MET A 194 -11.85 5.14 -1.62
C MET A 194 -13.27 4.58 -1.43
N LEU A 195 -13.46 3.27 -1.59
CA LEU A 195 -14.75 2.61 -1.33
C LEU A 195 -15.09 2.61 0.16
N ARG A 196 -14.10 2.29 1.00
CA ARG A 196 -14.30 2.22 2.46
C ARG A 196 -14.59 3.57 3.07
N GLY A 197 -13.92 4.63 2.63
CA GLY A 197 -14.20 6.01 3.06
C GLY A 197 -15.63 6.44 2.74
N SER A 198 -16.19 5.93 1.64
CA SER A 198 -17.56 6.20 1.18
C SER A 198 -18.64 5.33 1.87
N GLY A 199 -18.26 4.52 2.87
CA GLY A 199 -19.19 3.71 3.67
C GLY A 199 -19.41 2.27 3.19
N ILE A 200 -18.75 1.83 2.11
CA ILE A 200 -18.91 0.47 1.58
C ILE A 200 -17.98 -0.50 2.32
N GLN A 201 -18.55 -1.50 2.97
CA GLN A 201 -17.80 -2.55 3.68
C GLN A 201 -17.22 -3.58 2.71
N TRP A 202 -16.11 -3.22 2.04
CA TRP A 202 -15.45 -4.08 1.05
C TRP A 202 -13.94 -4.14 1.26
N ASP A 203 -13.41 -5.34 1.53
CA ASP A 203 -11.97 -5.63 1.55
C ASP A 203 -11.72 -7.06 1.06
N LEU A 204 -10.85 -7.21 0.06
CA LEU A 204 -10.55 -8.49 -0.57
C LEU A 204 -9.97 -9.50 0.42
N ARG A 205 -9.24 -9.06 1.46
CA ARG A 205 -8.65 -9.97 2.45
C ARG A 205 -9.70 -10.67 3.32
N LYS A 206 -10.90 -10.08 3.44
CA LYS A 206 -12.03 -10.68 4.17
C LYS A 206 -13.01 -11.39 3.22
N THR A 207 -13.35 -10.79 2.09
CA THR A 207 -14.38 -11.33 1.19
C THR A 207 -13.85 -12.44 0.28
N GLN A 208 -12.61 -12.34 -0.17
CA GLN A 208 -11.95 -13.31 -1.05
C GLN A 208 -10.53 -13.57 -0.53
N PRO A 209 -10.40 -14.23 0.65
CA PRO A 209 -9.11 -14.41 1.29
C PRO A 209 -8.14 -15.15 0.38
N TYR A 210 -6.91 -14.67 0.36
CA TYR A 210 -5.76 -15.28 -0.30
C TYR A 210 -4.67 -15.57 0.73
N ASP A 211 -3.75 -16.47 0.38
CA ASP A 211 -2.72 -16.99 1.30
C ASP A 211 -3.31 -17.45 2.64
N VAL A 212 -3.04 -16.74 3.74
CA VAL A 212 -3.46 -17.09 5.11
C VAL A 212 -4.21 -15.94 5.82
N TYR A 213 -4.81 -15.02 5.05
CA TYR A 213 -5.60 -13.91 5.62
C TYR A 213 -6.87 -14.37 6.36
N ASP A 214 -7.31 -15.60 6.14
CA ASP A 214 -8.44 -16.25 6.81
C ASP A 214 -8.12 -16.70 8.24
N GLN A 215 -6.83 -16.87 8.57
CA GLN A 215 -6.36 -17.33 9.88
C GLN A 215 -5.95 -16.19 10.81
N VAL A 216 -5.99 -14.94 10.34
CA VAL A 216 -5.61 -13.76 11.11
C VAL A 216 -6.83 -12.91 11.48
N GLU A 217 -6.85 -12.46 12.73
CA GLU A 217 -7.90 -11.60 13.25
C GLU A 217 -7.52 -10.12 13.04
N PHE A 218 -8.40 -9.38 12.39
CA PHE A 218 -8.25 -7.93 12.16
C PHE A 218 -9.60 -7.33 11.75
N ASP A 219 -9.77 -6.05 12.04
CA ASP A 219 -10.93 -5.27 11.64
C ASP A 219 -10.62 -4.36 10.45
N VAL A 220 -11.66 -3.98 9.72
CA VAL A 220 -11.55 -3.11 8.55
C VAL A 220 -12.19 -1.77 8.88
N PRO A 221 -11.45 -0.64 8.85
CA PRO A 221 -12.03 0.67 9.09
C PRO A 221 -12.91 1.09 7.91
N VAL A 222 -14.05 1.72 8.22
CA VAL A 222 -15.06 2.17 7.26
C VAL A 222 -15.42 3.61 7.61
N GLY A 223 -15.36 4.49 6.61
CA GLY A 223 -15.72 5.90 6.73
C GLY A 223 -17.23 6.10 6.69
N SER A 224 -17.69 7.32 7.00
CA SER A 224 -19.12 7.64 7.08
C SER A 224 -19.55 8.71 6.07
N ARG A 225 -18.67 9.66 5.74
CA ARG A 225 -18.96 10.86 4.94
C ARG A 225 -18.38 10.82 3.53
N GLY A 226 -17.37 9.99 3.27
CA GLY A 226 -16.72 9.91 1.96
C GLY A 226 -15.79 11.09 1.63
N ASP A 227 -15.39 11.89 2.61
CA ASP A 227 -14.46 13.01 2.45
C ASP A 227 -12.98 12.58 2.56
N CYS A 228 -12.04 13.51 2.37
CA CYS A 228 -10.61 13.23 2.53
C CYS A 228 -10.20 12.89 3.96
N TYR A 229 -11.00 13.28 4.98
CA TYR A 229 -10.66 13.03 6.38
C TYR A 229 -11.01 11.60 6.81
N ASP A 230 -12.11 11.05 6.28
CA ASP A 230 -12.53 9.66 6.51
C ASP A 230 -11.71 8.63 5.72
N ARG A 231 -10.90 9.06 4.74
CA ARG A 231 -10.04 8.22 3.90
C ARG A 231 -8.65 8.03 4.49
#